data_AF-A0A3C1XD18-F1
#
_entry.id   AF-A0A3C1XD18-F1
#
_cell.length_a   1.000
_cell.length_b   1.000
_cell.length_c   1.000
_cell.angle_alpha   90.00
_cell.angle_beta   90.00
_cell.angle_gamma   90.00
#
_symmetry.space_group_name_H-M   'P 1'
#
loop_
_entity.id
_entity.type
_entity.pdbx_description
1 polymer ?
#
loop_
_entity_poly.entity_id
_entity_poly.type
_entity_poly.pdbx_seq_one_letter_code
_entity_poly.pdbx_strand_id
1 'polypeptide(L)'
;KRVVPVEDLRMYWEKASRNPWTKSPVVLHGNLNLETVWVTKDKFSGVVETEVLIVGDPASDLTIAWEIFDEKQRKIFFSAVEADKATVIRARVWAVYKAMKNYNSTDIDQSILARDVLFRINEELGLGAEPDLY
;
A
#
# COMPACT_ATOMS: atom_id res chain seq x y z
N LYS A 1 -5.61 -23.73 -4.16
CA LYS A 1 -4.70 -23.16 -3.13
C LYS A 1 -4.01 -21.95 -3.79
N ARG A 2 -4.52 -20.73 -3.57
CA ARG A 2 -3.91 -19.50 -4.10
C ARG A 2 -2.63 -19.23 -3.33
N VAL A 3 -1.49 -19.50 -3.96
CA VAL A 3 -0.18 -19.13 -3.42
C VAL A 3 0.18 -17.83 -4.13
N VAL A 4 0.12 -16.72 -3.39
CA VAL A 4 0.67 -15.43 -3.83
C VAL A 4 2.08 -15.69 -4.40
N PRO A 5 2.47 -15.13 -5.55
CA PRO A 5 3.73 -15.48 -6.21
C PRO A 5 4.93 -15.10 -5.34
N VAL A 6 5.37 -16.03 -4.49
CA VAL A 6 6.31 -15.78 -3.39
C VAL A 6 7.66 -15.30 -3.91
N GLU A 7 8.14 -15.89 -5.01
CA GLU A 7 9.42 -15.50 -5.61
C GLU A 7 9.39 -14.08 -6.17
N ASP A 8 8.29 -13.71 -6.82
CA ASP A 8 8.15 -12.37 -7.37
C ASP A 8 8.03 -11.32 -6.26
N LEU A 9 7.21 -11.58 -5.23
CA LEU A 9 7.15 -10.73 -4.05
C LEU A 9 8.51 -10.61 -3.34
N ARG A 10 9.28 -11.71 -3.27
CA ARG A 10 10.63 -11.71 -2.70
C ARG A 10 11.56 -10.82 -3.51
N MET A 11 11.50 -10.85 -4.84
CA MET A 11 12.28 -9.94 -5.69
C MET A 11 11.97 -8.46 -5.41
N TYR A 12 10.70 -8.11 -5.20
CA TYR A 12 10.32 -6.73 -4.85
C TYR A 12 10.77 -6.34 -3.44
N TRP A 13 10.66 -7.27 -2.49
CA TRP A 13 11.18 -7.09 -1.13
C TRP A 13 12.69 -6.81 -1.14
N GLU A 14 13.46 -7.60 -1.90
CA GLU A 14 14.90 -7.41 -2.11
C GLU A 14 15.21 -6.04 -2.73
N LYS A 15 14.45 -5.63 -3.75
CA LYS A 15 14.63 -4.32 -4.39
C LYS A 15 14.41 -3.16 -3.43
N ALA A 16 13.37 -3.23 -2.60
CA ALA A 16 13.10 -2.22 -1.56
C ALA A 16 14.19 -2.22 -0.49
N SER A 17 14.63 -3.40 -0.05
CA SER A 17 15.67 -3.58 0.97
C SER A 17 17.02 -2.98 0.55
N ARG A 18 17.32 -2.95 -0.76
CA ARG A 18 18.52 -2.30 -1.33
C ARG A 18 18.42 -0.78 -1.43
N ASN A 19 17.25 -0.20 -1.21
CA ASN A 19 17.00 1.23 -1.30
C ASN A 19 16.34 1.76 -0.01
N PRO A 20 16.96 1.58 1.17
CA PRO A 20 16.38 2.01 2.43
C PRO A 20 16.17 3.52 2.46
N TRP A 21 15.29 4.00 3.33
CA TRP A 21 15.21 5.42 3.64
C TRP A 21 16.48 5.86 4.36
N THR A 22 17.19 6.85 3.80
CA THR A 22 18.49 7.32 4.31
C THR A 22 18.45 8.74 4.87
N LYS A 23 17.31 9.44 4.79
CA LYS A 23 17.12 10.77 5.37
C LYS A 23 16.57 10.66 6.79
N SER A 24 16.41 11.80 7.46
CA SER A 24 15.80 11.83 8.79
C SER A 24 14.42 11.17 8.78
N PRO A 25 14.07 10.36 9.80
CA PRO A 25 12.74 9.79 9.92
C PRO A 25 11.71 10.91 10.06
N VAL A 26 10.52 10.68 9.52
CA VAL A 26 9.41 11.63 9.60
C VAL A 26 8.34 11.09 10.54
N VAL A 27 7.50 11.97 11.07
CA VAL A 27 6.30 11.55 11.80
C VAL A 27 5.35 10.87 10.82
N LEU A 28 4.87 9.71 11.22
CA LEU A 28 3.97 8.87 10.46
C LEU A 28 2.59 8.89 11.11
N HIS A 29 1.56 8.88 10.27
CA HIS A 29 0.22 8.48 10.70
C HIS A 29 0.25 7.01 11.16
N GLY A 30 0.96 6.14 10.43
CA GLY A 30 1.25 4.76 10.84
C GLY A 30 0.15 3.75 10.50
N ASN A 31 -1.10 4.20 10.36
CA ASN A 31 -2.21 3.38 9.87
C ASN A 31 -3.09 4.09 8.84
N LEU A 32 -2.49 4.82 7.89
CA LEU A 32 -3.27 5.54 6.88
C LEU A 32 -3.91 4.55 5.90
N ASN A 33 -5.24 4.41 5.95
CA ASN A 33 -6.03 3.49 5.13
C ASN A 33 -7.46 4.06 4.88
N LEU A 34 -8.30 3.32 4.14
CA LEU A 34 -9.68 3.72 3.83
C LEU A 34 -10.57 4.00 5.05
N GLU A 35 -10.36 3.33 6.18
CA GLU A 35 -11.15 3.51 7.40
C GLU A 35 -10.73 4.76 8.19
N THR A 36 -9.49 5.21 8.00
CA THR A 36 -8.95 6.39 8.70
C THR A 36 -9.09 7.68 7.90
N VAL A 37 -9.54 7.62 6.64
CA VAL A 37 -9.74 8.80 5.78
C VAL A 37 -11.20 9.22 5.80
N TRP A 38 -11.45 10.52 5.99
CA TRP A 38 -12.78 11.10 5.86
C TRP A 38 -12.96 11.76 4.50
N VAL A 39 -14.14 11.52 3.93
CA VAL A 39 -14.57 12.10 2.66
C VAL A 39 -15.91 12.79 2.86
N THR A 40 -16.05 14.00 2.33
CA THR A 40 -17.29 14.77 2.36
C THR A 40 -17.55 15.34 0.97
N LYS A 41 -18.71 15.00 0.38
CA LYS A 41 -19.08 15.40 -1.00
C LYS A 41 -17.96 15.06 -2.00
N ASP A 42 -17.47 13.83 -1.94
CA ASP A 42 -16.40 13.30 -2.81
C ASP A 42 -15.06 14.04 -2.70
N LYS A 43 -14.83 14.77 -1.60
CA LYS A 43 -13.56 15.46 -1.31
C LYS A 43 -12.99 14.97 0.00
N PHE A 44 -11.66 14.82 0.03
CA PHE A 44 -10.92 14.58 1.27
C PHE A 44 -11.24 15.67 2.29
N SER A 45 -11.69 15.26 3.47
CA SER A 45 -12.06 16.17 4.56
C SER A 45 -11.22 16.00 5.82
N GLY A 46 -10.43 14.92 5.93
CA GLY A 46 -9.48 14.73 7.02
C GLY A 46 -9.00 13.30 7.17
N VAL A 47 -8.18 13.08 8.21
CA VAL A 47 -7.77 11.76 8.69
C VAL A 47 -8.05 11.67 10.18
N VAL A 48 -8.40 10.47 10.65
CA VAL A 48 -8.50 10.17 12.07
C VAL A 48 -7.10 10.21 12.68
N GLU A 49 -6.91 10.95 13.76
CA GLU A 49 -5.61 11.02 14.44
C GLU A 49 -5.24 9.70 15.09
N THR A 50 -3.96 9.33 15.05
CA THR A 50 -3.46 8.15 15.77
C THR A 50 -3.00 8.53 17.17
N GLU A 51 -3.36 7.70 18.16
CA GLU A 51 -3.00 7.93 19.57
C GLU A 51 -1.49 7.75 19.86
N VAL A 52 -0.70 7.30 18.86
CA VAL A 52 0.70 6.93 19.03
C VAL A 52 1.57 7.68 18.02
N LEU A 53 2.56 8.41 18.53
CA LEU A 53 3.58 9.05 17.71
C LEU A 53 4.56 8.01 17.17
N ILE A 54 4.51 7.76 15.86
CA ILE A 54 5.42 6.85 15.16
C ILE A 54 6.34 7.69 14.28
N VAL A 55 7.63 7.36 14.22
CA VAL A 55 8.60 7.98 13.31
C VAL A 55 9.28 6.93 12.44
N GLY A 56 9.48 7.23 11.16
CA GLY A 56 10.08 6.25 10.24
C GLY A 56 10.14 6.68 8.79
N ASP A 57 10.09 5.68 7.91
CA ASP A 57 10.09 5.83 6.45
C ASP A 57 8.72 6.34 5.96
N PRO A 58 8.65 7.50 5.27
CA PRO A 58 7.38 8.05 4.78
C PRO A 58 6.60 7.09 3.87
N ALA A 59 7.29 6.14 3.24
CA ALA A 59 6.67 5.17 2.33
C ALA A 59 5.57 4.32 2.99
N SER A 60 5.57 4.15 4.32
CA SER A 60 4.57 3.33 5.03
C SER A 60 3.17 3.94 5.05
N ASP A 61 3.05 5.27 4.95
CA ASP A 61 1.75 5.95 4.87
C ASP A 61 1.23 6.06 3.44
N LEU A 62 2.09 5.86 2.44
CA LEU A 62 1.70 5.92 1.02
C LEU A 62 1.03 4.62 0.52
N THR A 63 0.88 3.61 1.38
CA THR A 63 0.25 2.32 1.01
C THR A 63 -1.20 2.48 0.58
N ILE A 64 -1.88 3.49 1.12
CA ILE A 64 -3.27 3.82 0.80
C ILE A 64 -3.50 4.05 -0.70
N ALA A 65 -2.43 4.35 -1.45
CA ALA A 65 -2.48 4.49 -2.89
C ALA A 65 -3.07 3.25 -3.58
N TRP A 66 -2.76 2.04 -3.11
CA TRP A 66 -3.30 0.80 -3.67
C TRP A 66 -4.68 0.43 -3.15
N GLU A 67 -5.17 1.09 -2.10
CA GLU A 67 -6.54 0.90 -1.58
C GLU A 67 -7.55 1.76 -2.36
N ILE A 68 -7.21 3.02 -2.65
CA ILE A 68 -8.16 4.02 -3.18
C ILE A 68 -8.07 4.20 -4.69
N PHE A 69 -6.85 4.27 -5.22
CA PHE A 69 -6.62 4.80 -6.56
C PHE A 69 -6.47 3.69 -7.58
N ASP A 70 -6.92 3.93 -8.81
CA ASP A 70 -6.50 3.16 -9.99
C ASP A 70 -5.03 3.45 -10.37
N GLU A 71 -4.47 2.77 -11.36
CA GLU A 71 -3.07 2.94 -11.78
C GLU A 71 -2.73 4.40 -12.19
N LYS A 72 -3.63 5.06 -12.92
CA LYS A 72 -3.41 6.44 -13.40
C LYS A 72 -3.47 7.42 -12.24
N GLN A 73 -4.45 7.26 -11.37
CA GLN A 73 -4.62 8.06 -10.15
C GLN A 73 -3.45 7.85 -9.19
N ARG A 74 -2.93 6.63 -9.05
CA ARG A 74 -1.71 6.35 -8.24
C ARG A 74 -0.51 7.12 -8.75
N LYS A 75 -0.29 7.19 -10.07
CA LYS A 75 0.79 7.99 -10.66
C LYS A 75 0.65 9.48 -10.33
N ILE A 76 -0.58 10.02 -10.39
CA ILE A 76 -0.87 11.40 -10.01
C ILE A 76 -0.59 11.61 -8.51
N PHE A 77 -1.07 10.71 -7.66
CA PHE A 77 -0.84 10.75 -6.22
C PHE A 77 0.65 10.77 -5.87
N PHE A 78 1.44 9.82 -6.39
CA PHE A 78 2.88 9.77 -6.14
C PHE A 78 3.61 11.00 -6.67
N SER A 79 3.16 11.57 -7.79
CA SER A 79 3.70 12.85 -8.29
C SER A 79 3.36 14.01 -7.36
N ALA A 80 2.14 14.05 -6.81
CA ALA A 80 1.68 15.14 -5.95
C ALA A 80 2.39 15.15 -4.58
N VAL A 81 2.77 13.98 -4.06
CA VAL A 81 3.57 13.84 -2.83
C VAL A 81 5.08 13.82 -3.10
N GLU A 82 5.50 14.10 -4.33
CA GLU A 82 6.91 14.14 -4.75
C GLU A 82 7.69 12.84 -4.43
N ALA A 83 7.01 11.69 -4.49
CA ALA A 83 7.61 10.40 -4.20
C ALA A 83 8.57 9.97 -5.32
N ASP A 84 9.85 9.79 -4.96
CA ASP A 84 10.83 9.22 -5.89
C ASP A 84 10.59 7.72 -6.14
N LYS A 85 11.28 7.19 -7.16
CA LYS A 85 11.15 5.78 -7.54
C LYS A 85 11.46 4.82 -6.37
N ALA A 86 12.43 5.16 -5.52
CA ALA A 86 12.79 4.34 -4.37
C ALA A 86 11.67 4.32 -3.32
N THR A 87 11.03 5.45 -3.08
CA THR A 87 9.90 5.62 -2.16
C THR A 87 8.68 4.85 -2.65
N VAL A 88 8.37 4.91 -3.96
CA VAL A 88 7.29 4.09 -4.54
C VAL A 88 7.56 2.59 -4.41
N ILE A 89 8.81 2.15 -4.60
CA ILE A 89 9.19 0.74 -4.41
C ILE A 89 8.99 0.31 -2.95
N ARG A 90 9.44 1.11 -1.98
CA ARG A 90 9.24 0.82 -0.55
C ARG A 90 7.75 0.84 -0.17
N ALA A 91 6.99 1.81 -0.67
CA ALA A 91 5.55 1.93 -0.39
C ALA A 91 4.78 0.71 -0.89
N ARG A 92 5.17 0.17 -2.06
CA ARG A 92 4.58 -1.06 -2.59
C ARG A 92 4.85 -2.26 -1.68
N VAL A 93 6.07 -2.38 -1.16
CA VAL A 93 6.42 -3.46 -0.21
C VAL A 93 5.64 -3.33 1.10
N TRP A 94 5.47 -2.11 1.61
CA TRP A 94 4.59 -1.86 2.76
C TRP A 94 3.13 -2.23 2.49
N ALA A 95 2.62 -1.95 1.28
CA ALA A 95 1.25 -2.32 0.88
C ALA A 95 1.08 -3.84 0.80
N VAL A 96 2.06 -4.57 0.24
CA VAL A 96 2.08 -6.04 0.26
C VAL A 96 2.08 -6.56 1.69
N TYR A 97 2.93 -6.01 2.58
CA TYR A 97 2.98 -6.42 3.99
C TYR A 97 1.62 -6.25 4.69
N LYS A 98 0.99 -5.07 4.55
CA LYS A 98 -0.33 -4.77 5.14
C LYS A 98 -1.41 -5.70 4.59
N ALA A 99 -1.44 -5.91 3.28
CA ALA A 99 -2.39 -6.82 2.65
C ALA A 99 -2.19 -8.28 3.10
N MET A 100 -0.95 -8.76 3.19
CA MET A 100 -0.66 -10.11 3.69
C MET A 100 -1.11 -10.31 5.14
N LYS A 101 -0.97 -9.28 5.99
CA LYS A 101 -1.48 -9.31 7.37
C LYS A 101 -3.00 -9.51 7.43
N ASN A 102 -3.73 -8.91 6.49
CA ASN A 102 -5.21 -8.94 6.45
C ASN A 102 -5.79 -9.98 5.48
N TYR A 103 -4.96 -10.77 4.78
CA TYR A 103 -5.36 -11.69 3.71
C TYR A 103 -6.41 -12.74 4.13
N ASN A 104 -6.33 -13.19 5.39
CA ASN A 104 -7.27 -14.13 6.01
C ASN A 104 -7.98 -13.49 7.21
N SER A 105 -8.23 -12.18 7.15
CA SER A 105 -9.00 -11.49 8.19
C SER A 105 -10.36 -12.16 8.37
N THR A 106 -10.84 -12.21 9.62
CA THR A 106 -12.23 -12.61 9.94
C THR A 106 -13.22 -11.54 9.53
N ASP A 107 -12.77 -10.30 9.41
CA ASP A 107 -13.50 -9.22 8.76
C ASP A 107 -13.42 -9.41 7.23
N ILE A 108 -14.58 -9.62 6.61
CA ILE A 108 -14.68 -9.94 5.19
C ILE A 108 -14.26 -8.76 4.30
N ASP A 109 -14.57 -7.53 4.71
CA ASP A 109 -14.24 -6.32 3.93
C ASP A 109 -12.73 -6.12 3.91
N GLN A 110 -12.07 -6.33 5.05
CA GLN A 110 -10.61 -6.30 5.15
C GLN A 110 -9.94 -7.42 4.34
N SER A 111 -10.54 -8.62 4.31
CA SER A 111 -10.05 -9.75 3.53
C SER A 111 -10.16 -9.50 2.02
N ILE A 112 -11.27 -8.92 1.56
CA ILE A 112 -11.48 -8.53 0.16
C ILE A 112 -10.49 -7.43 -0.23
N LEU A 113 -10.42 -6.34 0.55
CA LEU A 113 -9.50 -5.23 0.29
C LEU A 113 -8.04 -5.70 0.19
N ALA A 114 -7.60 -6.56 1.11
CA ALA A 114 -6.26 -7.13 1.08
C ALA A 114 -5.98 -7.90 -0.24
N ARG A 115 -6.94 -8.71 -0.70
CA ARG A 115 -6.80 -9.48 -1.94
C ARG A 115 -6.80 -8.56 -3.16
N ASP A 116 -7.63 -7.52 -3.17
CA ASP A 116 -7.67 -6.51 -4.23
C ASP A 116 -6.36 -5.73 -4.33
N VAL A 117 -5.79 -5.32 -3.20
CA VAL A 117 -4.48 -4.65 -3.15
C VAL A 117 -3.40 -5.55 -3.76
N LEU A 118 -3.34 -6.83 -3.36
CA LEU A 118 -2.38 -7.77 -3.92
C LEU A 118 -2.61 -8.00 -5.41
N PHE A 119 -3.87 -8.09 -5.85
CA PHE A 119 -4.22 -8.21 -7.26
C PHE A 119 -3.73 -7.01 -8.08
N ARG A 120 -4.06 -5.78 -7.64
CA ARG A 120 -3.60 -4.54 -8.30
C ARG A 120 -2.09 -4.45 -8.38
N ILE A 121 -1.38 -4.85 -7.31
CA ILE A 121 0.07 -4.87 -7.28
C ILE A 121 0.62 -5.92 -8.26
N ASN A 122 0.02 -7.11 -8.32
CA ASN A 122 0.45 -8.14 -9.27
C ASN A 122 0.24 -7.70 -10.73
N GLU A 123 -0.91 -7.10 -11.04
CA GLU A 123 -1.20 -6.55 -12.38
C GLU A 123 -0.18 -5.49 -12.78
N GLU A 124 0.11 -4.52 -11.89
CA GLU A 124 1.12 -3.47 -12.15
C GLU A 124 2.51 -4.03 -12.44
N LEU A 125 2.84 -5.15 -11.80
CA LEU A 125 4.15 -5.76 -11.87
C LEU A 125 4.22 -6.84 -12.97
N GLY A 126 3.12 -7.10 -13.67
CA GLY A 126 3.02 -8.15 -14.67
C GLY A 126 3.17 -9.56 -14.10
N LEU A 127 2.84 -9.76 -12.82
CA LEU A 127 3.08 -11.01 -12.07
C LEU A 127 2.00 -12.07 -12.24
N GLY A 128 1.10 -11.91 -13.21
CA GLY A 128 0.20 -12.97 -13.68
C GLY A 128 -0.50 -13.76 -12.58
N ALA A 129 -1.59 -13.22 -12.05
CA ALA A 129 -2.62 -14.05 -11.43
C ALA A 129 -3.95 -13.61 -12.04
N GLU A 130 -4.60 -14.49 -12.81
CA GLU A 130 -5.94 -14.17 -13.29
C GLU A 130 -6.85 -13.84 -12.09
N PRO A 131 -7.64 -12.76 -12.17
CA PRO A 131 -8.66 -12.48 -11.19
C PRO A 131 -9.71 -13.59 -11.31
N ASP A 132 -9.69 -14.52 -10.36
CA ASP A 132 -10.84 -15.41 -10.12
C ASP A 132 -12.02 -14.51 -9.78
N LEU A 133 -12.93 -14.33 -10.74
CA LEU A 133 -14.10 -13.47 -10.64
C LEU A 133 -15.22 -14.08 -9.77
N TYR A 134 -14.97 -15.19 -9.06
CA TYR A 134 -15.97 -15.91 -8.27
C TYR A 134 -15.37 -16.57 -7.01
#